data_AF-A0A529HDJ1-F1
#
_entry.id   AF-A0A529HDJ1-F1
#
_cell.length_a   1.000
_cell.length_b   1.000
_cell.length_c   1.000
_cell.angle_alpha   90.00
_cell.angle_beta   90.00
_cell.angle_gamma   90.00
#
_symmetry.space_group_name_H-M   'P 1'
#
loop_
_entity.id
_entity.type
_entity.pdbx_description
1 polymer ?
#
loop_
_entity_poly.entity_id
_entity_poly.type
_entity_poly.pdbx_seq_one_letter_code
_entity_poly.pdbx_strand_id
1 'polypeptide(L)'
;IDVVDVGAYIRNTLAVDKNESRQDALFDIYRVMRPGEPPTLETAEAMFNSLFFDSERYDLSAVGRVKMNMRLELKAEDTVRVLRKEDILAVVKTLVELRDGKGEIDDIDNLGN
;
A
#
# COMPACT_ATOMS: atom_id res chain seq x y z
N ILE A 1 13.68 12.90 -12.03
CA ILE A 1 14.20 13.48 -10.78
C ILE A 1 14.95 14.73 -11.19
N ASP A 2 14.28 15.86 -11.08
CA ASP A 2 14.87 17.18 -11.35
C ASP A 2 15.26 17.90 -10.04
N VAL A 3 14.93 17.33 -8.87
CA VAL A 3 15.23 17.85 -7.53
C VAL A 3 14.50 19.17 -7.22
N VAL A 4 13.67 19.66 -8.15
CA VAL A 4 12.89 20.88 -8.01
C VAL A 4 11.40 20.54 -7.85
N ASP A 5 10.87 19.70 -8.74
CA ASP A 5 9.44 19.32 -8.78
C ASP A 5 9.20 17.82 -8.57
N VAL A 6 10.26 17.00 -8.64
CA VAL A 6 10.22 15.54 -8.45
C VAL A 6 11.38 15.07 -7.57
N GLY A 7 11.05 14.73 -6.33
CA GLY A 7 12.00 14.19 -5.37
C GLY A 7 12.48 12.76 -5.66
N ALA A 8 13.62 12.40 -5.10
CA ALA A 8 14.26 11.09 -5.31
C ALA A 8 13.82 10.01 -4.30
N TYR A 9 12.60 10.08 -3.75
CA TYR A 9 12.21 9.29 -2.59
C TYR A 9 12.24 7.78 -2.88
N ILE A 10 11.53 7.32 -3.90
CA ILE A 10 11.49 5.90 -4.27
C ILE A 10 12.87 5.38 -4.65
N ARG A 11 13.65 6.17 -5.41
CA ARG A 11 15.04 5.81 -5.77
C ARG A 11 15.89 5.59 -4.52
N ASN A 12 15.83 6.53 -3.57
CA ASN A 12 16.63 6.44 -2.36
C ASN A 12 16.15 5.30 -1.45
N THR A 13 14.84 5.03 -1.39
CA THR A 13 14.28 3.86 -0.69
C THR A 13 14.77 2.56 -1.30
N LEU A 14 14.72 2.42 -2.63
CA LEU A 14 15.23 1.23 -3.34
C LEU A 14 16.74 1.06 -3.17
N ALA A 15 17.51 2.15 -3.04
CA ALA A 15 18.96 2.07 -2.84
C ALA A 15 19.36 1.49 -1.47
N VAL A 16 18.46 1.54 -0.48
CA VAL A 16 18.70 0.98 0.86
C VAL A 16 17.89 -0.29 1.13
N ASP A 17 16.99 -0.68 0.23
CA ASP A 17 16.28 -1.95 0.30
C ASP A 17 17.28 -3.10 0.14
N LYS A 18 17.19 -4.08 1.02
CA LYS A 18 18.08 -5.24 1.06
C LYS A 18 17.47 -6.45 0.35
N ASN A 19 16.20 -6.37 -0.02
CA ASN A 19 15.48 -7.47 -0.64
C ASN A 19 15.72 -7.47 -2.14
N GLU A 20 16.39 -8.52 -2.65
CA GLU A 20 16.67 -8.66 -4.08
C GLU A 20 15.60 -9.51 -4.80
N SER A 21 14.73 -10.18 -4.04
CA SER A 21 13.68 -11.03 -4.57
C SER A 21 12.36 -10.88 -3.82
N ARG A 22 11.26 -11.32 -4.45
CA ARG A 22 9.95 -11.42 -3.79
C ARG A 22 9.99 -12.28 -2.54
N GLN A 23 10.78 -13.36 -2.56
CA GLN A 23 10.89 -14.28 -1.44
C GLN A 23 11.54 -13.59 -0.24
N ASP A 24 12.61 -12.82 -0.45
CA ASP A 24 13.29 -12.09 0.63
C ASP A 24 12.34 -11.07 1.26
N ALA A 25 11.62 -10.31 0.42
CA ALA A 25 10.62 -9.35 0.88
C ALA A 25 9.49 -10.02 1.70
N LEU A 26 8.99 -11.17 1.25
CA LEU A 26 7.98 -11.94 1.99
C LEU A 26 8.51 -12.42 3.35
N PHE A 27 9.76 -12.86 3.40
CA PHE A 27 10.40 -13.29 4.65
C PHE A 27 10.60 -12.14 5.63
N ASP A 28 11.01 -10.97 5.15
CA ASP A 28 11.17 -9.78 5.98
C ASP A 28 9.82 -9.29 6.52
N ILE A 29 8.78 -9.24 5.69
CA ILE A 29 7.41 -8.92 6.14
C ILE A 29 6.95 -9.93 7.20
N TYR A 30 7.19 -11.22 6.98
CA TYR A 30 6.84 -12.27 7.94
C TYR A 30 7.54 -12.10 9.28
N ARG A 31 8.84 -11.81 9.30
CA ARG A 31 9.62 -11.60 10.53
C ARG A 31 9.13 -10.41 11.34
N VAL A 32 8.67 -9.34 10.66
CA VAL A 32 8.09 -8.17 11.34
C VAL A 32 6.76 -8.53 12.01
N MET A 33 5.91 -9.28 11.32
CA MET A 33 4.58 -9.65 11.83
C MET A 33 4.63 -10.77 12.88
N ARG A 34 5.59 -11.69 12.75
CA ARG A 34 5.78 -12.87 13.62
C ARG A 34 7.25 -13.01 14.02
N PRO A 35 7.72 -12.16 14.95
CA PRO A 35 9.12 -12.19 15.36
C PRO A 35 9.46 -13.52 16.04
N GLY A 36 10.52 -14.18 15.56
CA GLY A 36 11.02 -15.44 16.12
C GLY A 36 10.50 -16.72 15.46
N GLU A 37 9.48 -16.64 14.60
CA GLU A 37 9.01 -17.79 13.80
C GLU A 37 9.76 -17.86 12.46
N PRO A 38 10.42 -18.99 12.12
CA PRO A 38 11.09 -19.12 10.82
C PRO A 38 10.04 -19.24 9.69
N PRO A 39 10.07 -18.36 8.66
CA PRO A 39 9.14 -18.45 7.54
C PRO A 39 9.51 -19.58 6.58
N THR A 40 8.50 -20.21 5.98
CA THR A 40 8.63 -20.87 4.68
C THR A 40 8.01 -19.97 3.61
N LEU A 41 8.35 -20.17 2.34
CA LEU A 41 7.77 -19.37 1.26
C LEU A 41 6.23 -19.44 1.27
N GLU A 42 5.69 -20.64 1.48
CA GLU A 42 4.25 -20.88 1.55
C GLU A 42 3.61 -20.15 2.73
N THR A 43 4.16 -20.23 3.95
CA THR A 43 3.56 -19.57 5.12
C THR A 43 3.67 -18.05 5.04
N ALA A 44 4.77 -17.53 4.49
CA ALA A 44 4.96 -16.10 4.29
C ALA A 44 4.00 -15.54 3.23
N GLU A 45 3.84 -16.26 2.11
CA GLU A 45 2.92 -15.87 1.04
C GLU A 45 1.46 -15.95 1.49
N ALA A 46 1.07 -17.02 2.19
CA ALA A 46 -0.28 -17.16 2.74
C ALA A 46 -0.59 -16.05 3.75
N MET A 47 0.36 -15.72 4.65
CA MET A 47 0.20 -14.62 5.59
C MET A 47 0.04 -13.29 4.86
N PHE A 48 0.92 -12.97 3.91
CA PHE A 48 0.84 -11.71 3.17
C PHE A 48 -0.49 -11.57 2.41
N ASN A 49 -0.94 -12.64 1.74
CA ASN A 49 -2.24 -12.67 1.07
C ASN A 49 -3.40 -12.41 2.05
N SER A 50 -3.35 -13.04 3.22
CA SER A 50 -4.38 -12.93 4.25
C SER A 50 -4.54 -11.53 4.84
N LEU A 51 -3.52 -10.66 4.72
CA LEU A 51 -3.56 -9.30 5.28
C LEU A 51 -4.45 -8.34 4.48
N PHE A 52 -4.49 -8.49 3.15
CA PHE A 52 -5.06 -7.46 2.27
C PHE A 52 -5.88 -7.99 1.09
N PHE A 53 -5.65 -9.25 0.71
CA PHE A 53 -6.17 -9.84 -0.54
C PHE A 53 -7.17 -10.98 -0.28
N ASP A 54 -7.47 -11.27 0.98
CA ASP A 54 -8.43 -12.28 1.41
C ASP A 54 -9.72 -11.60 1.89
N SER A 55 -10.84 -11.87 1.20
CA SER A 55 -12.14 -11.27 1.50
C SER A 55 -12.75 -11.73 2.82
N GLU A 56 -12.29 -12.84 3.40
CA GLU A 56 -12.74 -13.28 4.72
C GLU A 56 -12.05 -12.49 5.85
N ARG A 57 -10.90 -11.88 5.58
CA ARG A 57 -10.07 -11.21 6.58
C ARG A 57 -9.93 -9.70 6.36
N TYR A 58 -10.22 -9.22 5.16
CA TYR A 58 -10.09 -7.81 4.80
C TYR A 58 -11.30 -7.36 3.98
N ASP A 59 -11.96 -6.29 4.45
CA ASP A 59 -13.10 -5.68 3.78
C ASP A 59 -13.03 -4.15 3.96
N LEU A 60 -12.83 -3.41 2.86
CA LEU A 60 -12.92 -1.95 2.84
C LEU A 60 -14.32 -1.43 3.15
N SER A 61 -15.34 -2.28 3.10
CA SER A 61 -16.75 -1.95 2.88
C SER A 61 -16.99 -1.26 1.53
N ALA A 62 -18.26 -1.19 1.11
CA ALA A 62 -18.64 -0.41 -0.07
C ALA A 62 -18.26 1.07 0.10
N VAL A 63 -18.47 1.63 1.30
CA VAL A 63 -18.16 3.04 1.58
C VAL A 63 -16.66 3.30 1.49
N GLY A 64 -15.83 2.43 2.07
CA GLY A 64 -14.37 2.60 1.98
C GLY A 64 -13.85 2.45 0.55
N ARG A 65 -14.41 1.54 -0.25
CA ARG A 65 -14.09 1.44 -1.68
C ARG A 65 -14.47 2.71 -2.43
N VAL A 66 -15.67 3.25 -2.22
CA VAL A 66 -16.11 4.51 -2.84
C VAL A 66 -15.19 5.67 -2.45
N LYS A 67 -14.88 5.84 -1.15
CA LYS A 67 -13.97 6.90 -0.68
C LYS A 67 -12.57 6.76 -1.28
N MET A 68 -12.02 5.55 -1.34
CA MET A 68 -10.72 5.28 -1.96
C MET A 68 -10.72 5.61 -3.45
N ASN A 69 -11.76 5.18 -4.18
CA ASN A 69 -11.93 5.49 -5.59
C ASN A 69 -11.98 7.01 -5.84
N MET A 70 -12.73 7.74 -5.02
CA MET A 70 -12.84 9.19 -5.11
C MET A 70 -11.50 9.88 -4.82
N ARG A 71 -10.81 9.48 -3.75
CA ARG A 71 -9.56 10.12 -3.30
C ARG A 71 -8.38 9.89 -4.23
N LEU A 72 -8.33 8.71 -4.86
CA LEU A 72 -7.23 8.26 -5.71
C LEU A 72 -7.59 8.26 -7.21
N GLU A 73 -8.77 8.78 -7.57
CA GLU A 73 -9.30 8.82 -8.94
C GLU A 73 -9.35 7.43 -9.63
N LEU A 74 -9.71 6.39 -8.87
CA LEU A 74 -9.82 5.02 -9.36
C LEU A 74 -11.26 4.65 -9.74
N LYS A 75 -11.41 3.62 -10.58
CA LYS A 75 -12.70 3.16 -11.12
C LYS A 75 -13.00 1.69 -10.79
N ALA A 76 -12.60 1.21 -9.60
CA ALA A 76 -13.00 -0.14 -9.18
C ALA A 76 -14.51 -0.17 -8.90
N GLU A 77 -15.13 -1.33 -9.07
CA GLU A 77 -16.50 -1.53 -8.60
C GLU A 77 -16.58 -1.52 -7.07
N ASP A 78 -17.68 -1.01 -6.51
CA ASP A 78 -17.92 -0.94 -5.05
C ASP A 78 -18.07 -2.33 -4.39
N THR A 79 -18.20 -3.37 -5.21
CA THR A 79 -18.20 -4.79 -4.84
C THR A 79 -16.80 -5.34 -4.62
N VAL A 80 -15.75 -4.69 -5.16
CA VAL A 80 -14.36 -5.11 -4.98
C VAL A 80 -13.81 -4.50 -3.69
N ARG A 81 -13.91 -5.24 -2.58
CA ARG A 81 -13.63 -4.69 -1.25
C ARG A 81 -12.32 -5.13 -0.61
N VAL A 82 -11.58 -6.02 -1.25
CA VAL A 82 -10.15 -6.25 -0.92
C VAL A 82 -9.29 -5.18 -1.58
N LEU A 83 -8.05 -4.99 -1.10
CA LEU A 83 -7.09 -4.14 -1.80
C LEU A 83 -6.65 -4.78 -3.10
N ARG A 84 -6.29 -3.94 -4.07
CA ARG A 84 -5.63 -4.34 -5.31
C ARG A 84 -4.24 -3.73 -5.38
N LYS A 85 -3.39 -4.28 -6.24
CA LYS A 85 -2.03 -3.73 -6.42
C LYS A 85 -2.07 -2.28 -6.92
N GLU A 86 -3.03 -1.99 -7.79
CA GLU A 86 -3.28 -0.66 -8.33
C GLU A 86 -3.65 0.34 -7.23
N ASP A 87 -4.41 -0.09 -6.22
CA ASP A 87 -4.78 0.75 -5.08
C ASP A 87 -3.53 1.14 -4.28
N ILE A 88 -2.66 0.18 -3.97
CA ILE A 88 -1.43 0.40 -3.21
C ILE A 88 -0.48 1.32 -3.99
N LEU A 89 -0.31 1.08 -5.30
CA LEU A 89 0.51 1.94 -6.16
C LEU A 89 -0.02 3.37 -6.22
N ALA A 90 -1.34 3.55 -6.31
CA ALA A 90 -1.96 4.86 -6.31
C ALA A 90 -1.75 5.58 -4.97
N VAL A 91 -1.89 4.90 -3.83
CA VAL A 91 -1.59 5.47 -2.50
C VAL A 91 -0.14 5.95 -2.43
N VAL A 92 0.83 5.10 -2.81
CA VAL A 92 2.26 5.47 -2.77
C VAL A 92 2.54 6.66 -3.68
N LYS A 93 1.94 6.68 -4.88
CA LYS A 93 2.06 7.80 -5.82
C LYS A 93 1.52 9.09 -5.22
N THR A 94 0.31 9.07 -4.66
CA THR A 94 -0.30 10.24 -4.01
C THR A 94 0.55 10.74 -2.86
N LEU A 95 1.12 9.86 -2.03
CA LEU A 95 2.03 10.25 -0.94
C LEU A 95 3.29 10.96 -1.45
N VAL A 96 3.86 10.48 -2.56
CA VAL A 96 5.02 11.10 -3.20
C VAL A 96 4.65 12.47 -3.79
N GLU A 97 3.49 12.57 -4.45
CA GLU A 97 2.99 13.82 -5.02
C GLU A 97 2.72 14.87 -3.93
N LEU A 98 2.08 14.48 -2.82
CA LEU A 98 1.89 15.35 -1.66
C LEU A 98 3.22 15.84 -1.10
N ARG A 99 4.24 14.97 -1.05
CA ARG A 99 5.57 15.35 -0.60
C ARG A 99 6.27 16.35 -1.54
N ASP A 100 5.99 16.25 -2.83
CA ASP A 100 6.41 17.22 -3.85
C ASP A 100 5.49 18.47 -3.91
N GLY A 101 4.56 18.64 -2.96
CA GLY A 101 3.68 19.81 -2.85
C GLY A 101 2.49 19.79 -3.83
N LYS A 102 2.15 18.63 -4.41
CA LYS A 102 1.05 18.46 -5.35
C LYS A 102 -0.15 17.82 -4.64
N GLY A 103 -1.29 18.50 -4.67
CA GLY A 103 -2.52 18.07 -3.99
C GLY A 103 -2.65 18.60 -2.57
N GLU A 104 -3.73 18.21 -1.89
CA GLU A 104 -4.06 18.67 -0.53
C GLU A 104 -4.04 17.51 0.47
N ILE A 105 -3.66 17.81 1.70
CA ILE A 105 -3.69 16.87 2.82
C ILE A 105 -5.12 16.81 3.36
N ASP A 106 -5.58 15.62 3.68
CA ASP A 106 -6.93 15.41 4.21
C ASP A 106 -7.04 15.99 5.63
N ASP A 107 -8.10 16.75 5.90
CA ASP A 107 -8.43 17.29 7.22
C ASP A 107 -9.23 16.26 8.03
N ILE A 108 -8.64 15.75 9.11
CA ILE A 108 -9.26 14.70 9.94
C ILE A 108 -10.59 15.14 10.58
N ASP A 109 -10.80 16.45 10.76
CA ASP A 109 -12.00 17.00 11.38
C ASP A 109 -13.15 17.23 10.38
N ASN A 110 -12.89 17.04 9.07
CA ASN A 110 -13.93 17.15 8.05
C ASN A 110 -14.94 16.02 8.21
N LEU A 111 -16.22 16.37 8.43
CA LEU A 111 -17.32 15.41 8.63
C LEU A 111 -17.58 14.48 7.43
N GLY A 112 -17.01 14.77 6.26
CA GLY A 112 -17.03 13.88 5.09
C GLY A 112 -16.02 12.72 5.16
N ASN A 113 -15.05 12.77 6.07
CA ASN A 113 -14.00 11.76 6.23
C ASN A 113 -14.41 10.55 7.07
#